data_AF-A0A7J2Y537-F1
#
_entry.id   AF-A0A7J2Y537-F1
#
_cell.length_a   1.000
_cell.length_b   1.000
_cell.length_c   1.000
_cell.angle_alpha   90.00
_cell.angle_beta   90.00
_cell.angle_gamma   90.00
#
_symmetry.space_group_name_H-M   'P 1'
#
loop_
_entity.id
_entity.type
_entity.pdbx_description
1 polymer ?
#
loop_
_entity_poly.entity_id
_entity_poly.type
_entity_poly.pdbx_seq_one_letter_code
_entity_poly.pdbx_strand_id
1 'polypeptide(L)'
;MGCCWDTNLLSSPGSSRLRGPMRARIPIFEIMSPNPVTVSEAATAAEAAALMRQRDVGSLVVVADGRPTGIVTERDVVTKVAAEDRRPAEVAVRSIMSSPLISVHPELEVAEAARIMSDRRIRRLAVVKEGRLIGMLTENDILRVWPTMIEVTREYARAGLESQFVKGIEGHCEACGVYSTNLVWDRNLLVCPDCRGG
;
A
#
# COMPACT_ATOMS: atom_id res chain seq x y z
N MET A 1 -37.94 -29.04 55.22
CA MET A 1 -37.80 -29.67 53.89
C MET A 1 -36.46 -29.17 53.35
N GLY A 2 -35.34 -29.82 53.70
CA GLY A 2 -34.73 -30.90 52.91
C GLY A 2 -33.69 -30.29 51.94
N CYS A 3 -32.48 -29.98 52.41
CA CYS A 3 -31.21 -30.75 52.21
C CYS A 3 -30.66 -30.61 50.77
N CYS A 4 -29.53 -29.89 50.57
CA CYS A 4 -28.13 -30.37 50.46
C CYS A 4 -27.89 -31.15 49.13
N TRP A 5 -26.80 -31.03 48.35
CA TRP A 5 -25.36 -31.20 48.63
C TRP A 5 -24.57 -30.56 47.45
N ASP A 6 -23.51 -29.77 47.68
CA ASP A 6 -22.07 -30.13 47.55
C ASP A 6 -21.60 -30.35 46.07
N THR A 7 -20.45 -29.94 45.54
CA THR A 7 -19.23 -29.28 46.06
C THR A 7 -18.43 -28.75 44.85
N ASN A 8 -17.90 -27.54 44.99
CA ASN A 8 -16.56 -27.06 44.61
C ASN A 8 -15.62 -27.94 43.74
N LEU A 9 -14.99 -27.36 42.70
CA LEU A 9 -13.57 -27.59 42.32
C LEU A 9 -13.07 -26.54 41.31
N LEU A 10 -12.25 -25.62 41.84
CA LEU A 10 -10.98 -25.10 41.30
C LEU A 10 -10.96 -24.20 40.03
N SER A 11 -10.77 -22.90 40.30
CA SER A 11 -9.61 -22.08 39.91
C SER A 11 -8.84 -22.44 38.62
N SER A 12 -8.77 -21.51 37.66
CA SER A 12 -7.61 -20.60 37.38
C SER A 12 -7.73 -20.02 35.93
N PRO A 13 -6.83 -19.15 35.41
CA PRO A 13 -7.22 -17.82 34.93
C PRO A 13 -6.92 -17.60 33.44
N GLY A 14 -7.47 -16.52 32.88
CA GLY A 14 -6.75 -15.74 31.86
C GLY A 14 -6.98 -16.07 30.37
N SER A 15 -6.45 -15.12 29.59
CA SER A 15 -6.47 -14.97 28.13
C SER A 15 -7.82 -14.53 27.54
N SER A 16 -7.98 -13.26 27.19
CA SER A 16 -7.45 -12.65 25.96
C SER A 16 -7.72 -13.49 24.72
N ARG A 17 -8.55 -12.96 23.80
CA ARG A 17 -8.18 -12.68 22.40
C ARG A 17 -9.42 -12.54 21.50
N LEU A 18 -9.58 -11.30 21.00
CA LEU A 18 -9.85 -10.96 19.60
C LEU A 18 -10.81 -11.91 18.84
N ARG A 19 -12.10 -11.57 18.79
CA ARG A 19 -13.06 -12.18 17.85
C ARG A 19 -13.25 -11.28 16.63
N GLY A 20 -12.44 -11.53 15.62
CA GLY A 20 -12.55 -11.01 14.26
C GLY A 20 -11.45 -11.66 13.42
N PRO A 21 -11.67 -11.98 12.13
CA PRO A 21 -10.63 -12.58 11.31
C PRO A 21 -9.40 -11.65 11.31
N MET A 22 -8.22 -12.21 11.60
CA MET A 22 -6.96 -11.48 11.54
C MET A 22 -6.74 -11.04 10.09
N ARG A 23 -7.19 -9.83 9.77
CA ARG A 23 -6.72 -9.11 8.59
C ARG A 23 -5.21 -8.98 8.78
N ALA A 24 -4.42 -9.53 7.87
CA ALA A 24 -3.02 -9.14 7.75
C ALA A 24 -2.99 -7.68 7.28
N ARG A 25 -3.25 -6.75 8.21
CA ARG A 25 -3.12 -5.31 8.00
C ARG A 25 -1.63 -5.05 8.09
N ILE A 26 -0.93 -5.15 6.96
CA ILE A 26 0.48 -4.76 6.90
C ILE A 26 0.48 -3.24 6.70
N PRO A 27 0.88 -2.44 7.70
CA PRO A 27 1.09 -1.02 7.51
C PRO A 27 2.34 -0.80 6.65
N ILE A 28 2.32 0.22 5.80
CA ILE A 28 3.39 0.45 4.84
C ILE A 28 4.75 0.74 5.49
N PHE A 29 4.80 1.20 6.75
CA PHE A 29 6.08 1.43 7.44
C PHE A 29 6.91 0.15 7.60
N GLU A 30 6.30 -1.02 7.59
CA GLU A 30 6.99 -2.32 7.70
C GLU A 30 7.73 -2.68 6.41
N ILE A 31 7.32 -2.12 5.26
CA ILE A 31 7.83 -2.51 3.95
C ILE A 31 8.44 -1.35 3.15
N MET A 32 8.24 -0.11 3.58
CA MET A 32 8.81 1.06 2.93
C MET A 32 10.33 1.05 3.01
N SER A 33 10.98 1.64 2.01
CA SER A 33 12.39 1.99 2.10
C SER A 33 12.57 3.25 2.96
N PRO A 34 13.32 3.19 4.08
CA PRO A 34 13.59 4.37 4.90
C PRO A 34 14.61 5.29 4.22
N ASN A 35 14.73 6.54 4.71
CA ASN A 35 15.74 7.50 4.28
C ASN A 35 15.76 7.78 2.77
N PRO A 36 14.65 8.27 2.20
CA PRO A 36 14.59 8.55 0.78
C PRO A 36 15.62 9.60 0.37
N VAL A 37 16.26 9.36 -0.77
CA VAL A 37 17.27 10.28 -1.30
C VAL A 37 16.57 11.53 -1.82
N THR A 38 17.01 12.68 -1.33
CA THR A 38 16.42 13.98 -1.67
C THR A 38 17.33 14.80 -2.56
N VAL A 39 16.75 15.71 -3.34
CA VAL A 39 17.46 16.68 -4.17
C VAL A 39 16.80 18.05 -4.09
N SER A 40 17.58 19.11 -4.21
CA SER A 40 17.05 20.48 -4.30
C SER A 40 16.30 20.67 -5.61
N GLU A 41 15.20 21.42 -5.58
CA GLU A 41 14.47 21.79 -6.80
C GLU A 41 15.30 22.64 -7.78
N ALA A 42 16.32 23.34 -7.27
CA ALA A 42 17.22 24.17 -8.04
C ALA A 42 18.42 23.40 -8.62
N ALA A 43 18.64 22.15 -8.19
CA ALA A 43 19.67 21.30 -8.77
C ALA A 43 19.38 21.04 -10.26
N THR A 44 20.42 20.71 -10.99
CA THR A 44 20.35 20.38 -12.41
C THR A 44 19.95 18.92 -12.63
N ALA A 45 19.45 18.60 -13.82
CA ALA A 45 19.18 17.22 -14.23
C ALA A 45 20.46 16.37 -14.22
N ALA A 46 21.61 16.98 -14.52
CA ALA A 46 22.92 16.32 -14.43
C ALA A 46 23.26 15.92 -12.98
N GLU A 47 23.09 16.83 -12.01
CA GLU A 47 23.32 16.55 -10.59
C GLU A 47 22.34 15.50 -10.06
N ALA A 48 21.06 15.58 -10.45
CA ALA A 48 20.06 14.59 -10.11
C ALA A 48 20.44 13.19 -10.64
N ALA A 49 20.82 13.08 -11.92
CA ALA A 49 21.25 11.81 -12.50
C ALA A 49 22.53 11.27 -11.84
N ALA A 50 23.50 12.14 -11.53
CA ALA A 50 24.70 11.76 -10.81
C ALA A 50 24.39 11.22 -9.40
N LEU A 51 23.46 11.87 -8.69
CA LEU A 51 23.02 11.44 -7.37
C LEU A 51 22.26 10.10 -7.42
N MET A 52 21.37 9.92 -8.41
CA MET A 52 20.70 8.65 -8.68
C MET A 52 21.72 7.51 -8.86
N ARG A 53 22.74 7.73 -9.71
CA ARG A 53 23.83 6.77 -9.92
C ARG A 53 24.64 6.51 -8.66
N GLN A 54 25.02 7.56 -7.93
CA GLN A 54 25.85 7.43 -6.72
C GLN A 54 25.14 6.65 -5.61
N ARG A 55 23.82 6.79 -5.52
CA ARG A 55 23.00 6.18 -4.46
C ARG A 55 22.30 4.91 -4.88
N ASP A 56 22.46 4.49 -6.14
CA ASP A 56 21.79 3.35 -6.75
C ASP A 56 20.25 3.42 -6.61
N VAL A 57 19.68 4.58 -6.95
CA VAL A 57 18.23 4.84 -6.86
C VAL A 57 17.68 5.43 -8.16
N GLY A 58 16.51 4.97 -8.60
CA GLY A 58 15.86 5.45 -9.83
C GLY A 58 14.92 6.66 -9.64
N SER A 59 14.88 7.25 -8.44
CA SER A 59 14.05 8.41 -8.13
C SER A 59 14.57 9.20 -6.93
N LEU A 60 14.36 10.52 -6.95
CA LEU A 60 14.72 11.44 -5.89
C LEU A 60 13.50 12.25 -5.47
N VAL A 61 13.31 12.43 -4.17
CA VAL A 61 12.30 13.36 -3.65
C VAL A 61 12.83 14.77 -3.76
N VAL A 62 12.09 15.64 -4.42
CA VAL A 62 12.47 17.04 -4.60
C VAL A 62 12.05 17.85 -3.38
N VAL A 63 12.98 18.65 -2.86
CA VAL A 63 12.80 19.48 -1.68
C VAL A 63 12.98 20.95 -2.05
N ALA A 64 12.04 21.78 -1.61
CA ALA A 64 12.09 23.24 -1.67
C ALA A 64 11.81 23.81 -0.28
N ASP A 65 12.61 24.78 0.18
CA ASP A 65 12.49 25.39 1.51
C ASP A 65 12.38 24.38 2.67
N GLY A 66 13.13 23.28 2.58
CA GLY A 66 13.12 22.21 3.58
C GLY A 66 11.87 21.32 3.57
N ARG A 67 10.96 21.52 2.61
CA ARG A 67 9.73 20.73 2.46
C ARG A 67 9.78 19.85 1.21
N PRO A 68 9.32 18.60 1.29
CA PRO A 68 9.22 17.74 0.13
C PRO A 68 8.06 18.21 -0.77
N THR A 69 8.37 18.62 -2.00
CA THR A 69 7.41 19.26 -2.93
C THR A 69 7.10 18.44 -4.16
N GLY A 70 8.01 17.57 -4.60
CA GLY A 70 7.82 16.78 -5.80
C GLY A 70 8.71 15.53 -5.86
N ILE A 71 8.70 14.86 -7.01
CA ILE A 71 9.55 13.71 -7.29
C ILE A 71 10.10 13.80 -8.71
N VAL A 72 11.37 13.42 -8.89
CA VAL A 72 12.01 13.29 -10.19
C VAL A 72 12.56 11.88 -10.33
N THR A 73 12.42 11.29 -11.52
CA THR A 73 12.79 9.90 -11.80
C THR A 73 13.71 9.81 -13.01
N GLU A 74 14.36 8.66 -13.22
CA GLU A 74 15.15 8.39 -14.42
C GLU A 74 14.35 8.62 -15.70
N ARG A 75 13.05 8.26 -15.70
CA ARG A 75 12.15 8.50 -16.83
C ARG A 75 12.02 9.98 -17.15
N ASP A 76 11.95 10.85 -16.13
CA ASP A 76 11.85 12.30 -16.36
C ASP A 76 13.12 12.83 -17.03
N VAL A 77 14.30 12.35 -16.61
CA VAL A 77 15.58 12.70 -17.26
C VAL A 77 15.60 12.21 -18.72
N VAL A 78 15.18 10.98 -18.97
CA VAL A 78 15.15 10.42 -20.33
C VAL A 78 14.15 11.17 -21.23
N THR A 79 12.92 11.39 -20.74
CA THR A 79 11.82 11.89 -21.58
C THR A 79 11.75 13.40 -21.70
N LYS A 80 12.19 14.16 -20.69
CA LYS A 80 12.08 15.63 -20.65
C LYS A 80 13.42 16.35 -20.82
N VAL A 81 14.53 15.61 -20.91
CA VAL A 81 15.87 16.19 -21.10
C VAL A 81 16.54 15.57 -22.31
N ALA A 82 16.83 14.26 -22.26
CA ALA A 82 17.55 13.59 -23.34
C ALA A 82 16.74 13.54 -24.65
N ALA A 83 15.46 13.16 -24.58
CA ALA A 83 14.59 13.10 -25.76
C ALA A 83 14.26 14.48 -26.35
N GLU A 84 14.39 15.55 -25.57
CA GLU A 84 14.18 16.94 -26.01
C GLU A 84 15.48 17.63 -26.45
N ASP A 85 16.60 16.90 -26.50
CA ASP A 85 17.94 17.43 -26.82
C ASP A 85 18.37 18.62 -25.94
N ARG A 86 17.95 18.61 -24.68
CA ARG A 86 18.29 19.66 -23.70
C ARG A 86 19.58 19.32 -22.98
N ARG A 87 20.40 20.33 -22.69
CA ARG A 87 21.65 20.17 -21.93
C ARG A 87 21.35 19.87 -20.46
N PRO A 88 21.69 18.68 -19.91
CA PRO A 88 21.30 18.32 -18.54
C PRO A 88 21.85 19.24 -17.45
N ALA A 89 22.98 19.90 -17.70
CA ALA A 89 23.59 20.86 -16.79
C ALA A 89 22.86 22.22 -16.72
N GLU A 90 21.93 22.49 -17.63
CA GLU A 90 21.18 23.76 -17.69
C GLU A 90 19.70 23.58 -17.33
N VAL A 91 19.24 22.33 -17.18
CA VAL A 91 17.85 22.01 -16.86
C VAL A 91 17.70 21.85 -15.36
N ALA A 92 16.96 22.75 -14.71
CA ALA A 92 16.62 22.62 -13.30
C ALA A 92 15.60 21.49 -13.05
N VAL A 93 15.79 20.75 -11.95
CA VAL A 93 14.91 19.65 -11.51
C VAL A 93 13.46 20.09 -11.38
N ARG A 94 13.20 21.31 -10.86
CA ARG A 94 11.83 21.86 -10.76
C ARG A 94 11.07 21.90 -12.08
N SER A 95 11.77 21.97 -13.21
CA SER A 95 11.14 22.02 -14.54
C SER A 95 10.78 20.64 -15.11
N ILE A 96 11.33 19.56 -14.53
CA ILE A 96 11.11 18.19 -15.00
C ILE A 96 10.43 17.29 -13.96
N MET A 97 10.37 17.71 -12.69
CA MET A 97 9.74 16.94 -11.63
C MET A 97 8.22 16.84 -11.80
N SER A 98 7.62 15.88 -11.11
CA SER A 98 6.17 15.84 -10.88
C SER A 98 5.84 16.47 -9.52
N SER A 99 4.82 17.32 -9.49
CA SER A 99 4.35 18.05 -8.31
C SER A 99 2.81 18.21 -8.37
N PRO A 100 2.07 18.20 -7.26
CA PRO A 100 2.55 18.05 -5.87
C PRO A 100 3.00 16.62 -5.57
N LEU A 101 3.90 16.46 -4.59
CA LEU A 101 4.32 15.16 -4.10
C LEU A 101 3.11 14.40 -3.50
N ILE A 102 2.80 13.25 -4.08
CA ILE A 102 1.79 12.34 -3.54
C ILE A 102 2.40 11.59 -2.37
N SER A 103 1.84 11.79 -1.18
CA SER A 103 2.32 11.19 0.06
C SER A 103 1.20 10.53 0.85
N VAL A 104 1.58 9.59 1.71
CA VAL A 104 0.69 8.79 2.56
C VAL A 104 1.28 8.67 3.97
N HIS A 105 0.41 8.36 4.95
CA HIS A 105 0.81 8.12 6.33
C HIS A 105 1.46 6.73 6.48
N PRO A 106 2.49 6.54 7.34
CA PRO A 106 3.15 5.25 7.55
C PRO A 106 2.23 4.11 8.00
N GLU A 107 1.11 4.42 8.65
CA GLU A 107 0.13 3.42 9.12
C GLU A 107 -0.90 3.03 8.06
N LEU A 108 -0.82 3.63 6.86
CA LEU A 108 -1.67 3.22 5.73
C LEU A 108 -1.41 1.75 5.41
N GLU A 109 -2.45 1.00 5.08
CA GLU A 109 -2.31 -0.41 4.70
C GLU A 109 -1.72 -0.55 3.30
N VAL A 110 -0.93 -1.60 3.09
CA VAL A 110 -0.34 -1.94 1.79
C VAL A 110 -1.39 -2.07 0.69
N ALA A 111 -2.55 -2.68 0.98
CA ALA A 111 -3.65 -2.83 0.02
C ALA A 111 -4.22 -1.46 -0.41
N GLU A 112 -4.33 -0.52 0.53
CA GLU A 112 -4.80 0.83 0.24
C GLU A 112 -3.74 1.61 -0.55
N ALA A 113 -2.47 1.47 -0.21
CA ALA A 113 -1.37 2.07 -0.95
C ALA A 113 -1.32 1.56 -2.41
N ALA A 114 -1.55 0.26 -2.63
CA ALA A 114 -1.66 -0.33 -3.97
C ALA A 114 -2.85 0.25 -4.75
N ARG A 115 -4.00 0.47 -4.09
CA ARG A 115 -5.15 1.12 -4.71
C ARG A 115 -4.82 2.56 -5.13
N ILE A 116 -4.23 3.36 -4.24
CA ILE A 116 -3.81 4.73 -4.56
C ILE A 116 -2.83 4.75 -5.75
N MET A 117 -1.86 3.83 -5.77
CA MET A 117 -0.93 3.68 -6.89
C MET A 117 -1.65 3.39 -8.20
N SER A 118 -2.61 2.46 -8.19
CA SER A 118 -3.42 2.10 -9.36
C SER A 118 -4.28 3.26 -9.85
N ASP A 119 -5.08 3.86 -8.95
CA ASP A 119 -6.03 4.93 -9.27
C ASP A 119 -5.31 6.17 -9.82
N ARG A 120 -4.15 6.49 -9.25
CA ARG A 120 -3.34 7.65 -9.67
C ARG A 120 -2.34 7.31 -10.77
N ARG A 121 -2.25 6.05 -11.20
CA ARG A 121 -1.28 5.54 -12.20
C ARG A 121 0.17 5.90 -11.85
N ILE A 122 0.51 5.81 -10.58
CA ILE A 122 1.85 6.05 -10.03
C ILE A 122 2.40 4.76 -9.43
N ARG A 123 3.73 4.62 -9.41
CA ARG A 123 4.40 3.41 -8.89
C ARG A 123 5.14 3.63 -7.59
N ARG A 124 5.02 4.84 -7.03
CA ARG A 124 5.80 5.31 -5.89
C ARG A 124 4.94 6.26 -5.05
N LEU A 125 5.05 6.13 -3.74
CA LEU A 125 4.41 6.98 -2.75
C LEU A 125 5.46 7.46 -1.74
N ALA A 126 5.47 8.76 -1.47
CA ALA A 126 6.24 9.28 -0.34
C ALA A 126 5.54 8.94 0.97
N VAL A 127 6.30 8.53 1.98
CA VAL A 127 5.77 8.28 3.32
C VAL A 127 6.13 9.45 4.21
N VAL A 128 5.10 10.13 4.73
CA VAL A 128 5.23 11.35 5.53
C VAL A 128 4.56 11.14 6.88
N LYS A 129 5.27 11.50 7.97
CA LYS A 129 4.73 11.55 9.33
C LYS A 129 5.03 12.92 9.91
N GLU A 130 4.00 13.59 10.44
CA GLU A 130 4.14 14.92 11.08
C GLU A 130 4.86 15.95 10.17
N GLY A 131 4.56 15.93 8.87
CA GLY A 131 5.17 16.81 7.88
C GLY A 131 6.61 16.46 7.49
N ARG A 132 7.18 15.39 8.05
CA ARG A 132 8.54 14.91 7.74
C ARG A 132 8.47 13.72 6.80
N LEU A 133 9.28 13.78 5.74
CA LEU A 133 9.50 12.64 4.85
C LEU A 133 10.32 11.58 5.58
N ILE A 134 9.74 10.40 5.80
CA ILE A 134 10.37 9.31 6.56
C ILE A 134 10.69 8.08 5.71
N GLY A 135 10.09 7.96 4.52
CA GLY A 135 10.26 6.79 3.68
C GLY A 135 9.72 6.98 2.28
N MET A 136 9.96 5.97 1.45
CA MET A 136 9.37 5.82 0.12
C MET A 136 8.84 4.39 -0.01
N LEU A 137 7.64 4.26 -0.56
CA LEU A 137 7.06 2.99 -0.92
C LEU A 137 7.00 2.88 -2.44
N THR A 138 7.49 1.79 -3.00
CA THR A 138 7.41 1.48 -4.43
C THR A 138 6.52 0.26 -4.68
N GLU A 139 5.99 0.14 -5.89
CA GLU A 139 5.27 -1.07 -6.32
C GLU A 139 6.12 -2.34 -6.11
N ASN A 140 7.43 -2.28 -6.36
CA ASN A 140 8.34 -3.41 -6.11
C ASN A 140 8.42 -3.80 -4.63
N ASP A 141 8.32 -2.85 -3.69
CA ASP A 141 8.28 -3.15 -2.26
C ASP A 141 7.02 -3.93 -1.89
N ILE A 142 5.89 -3.59 -2.53
CA ILE A 142 4.62 -4.32 -2.40
C ILE A 142 4.75 -5.73 -2.98
N LEU A 143 5.37 -5.87 -4.17
CA LEU A 143 5.57 -7.17 -4.80
C LEU A 143 6.46 -8.11 -3.95
N ARG A 144 7.45 -7.58 -3.22
CA ARG A 144 8.33 -8.39 -2.34
C ARG A 144 7.59 -9.08 -1.22
N VAL A 145 6.49 -8.50 -0.73
CA VAL A 145 5.65 -9.09 0.34
C VAL A 145 4.46 -9.89 -0.19
N TRP A 146 4.26 -9.94 -1.52
CA TRP A 146 3.17 -10.73 -2.11
C TRP A 146 3.36 -12.26 -1.97
N PRO A 147 4.56 -12.85 -2.14
CA PRO A 147 4.75 -14.29 -1.96
C PRO A 147 4.32 -14.79 -0.57
N THR A 148 4.61 -14.03 0.49
CA THR A 148 4.18 -14.35 1.86
C THR A 148 2.67 -14.18 2.05
N MET A 149 2.00 -13.30 1.30
CA MET A 149 0.53 -13.20 1.30
C MET A 149 -0.13 -14.40 0.59
N ILE A 150 0.48 -14.96 -0.46
CA ILE A 150 -0.05 -16.14 -1.17
C ILE A 150 0.12 -17.43 -0.37
N GLU A 151 1.25 -17.65 0.29
CA GLU A 151 1.48 -18.84 1.12
C GLU A 151 0.52 -18.90 2.31
N VAL A 152 0.36 -17.78 2.99
CA VAL A 152 -0.67 -17.56 4.02
C VAL A 152 -2.05 -17.90 3.44
N THR A 153 -2.43 -17.31 2.31
CA THR A 153 -3.73 -17.57 1.67
C THR A 153 -3.94 -19.04 1.28
N ARG A 154 -2.90 -19.76 0.84
CA ARG A 154 -2.97 -21.17 0.45
C ARG A 154 -3.14 -22.10 1.65
N GLU A 155 -2.44 -21.85 2.75
CA GLU A 155 -2.61 -22.62 3.98
C GLU A 155 -3.99 -22.34 4.63
N TYR A 156 -4.47 -21.09 4.60
CA TYR A 156 -5.82 -20.75 5.07
C TYR A 156 -6.93 -21.31 4.17
N ALA A 157 -6.75 -21.32 2.84
CA ALA A 157 -7.68 -21.96 1.91
C ALA A 157 -7.74 -23.48 2.13
N ARG A 158 -6.59 -24.13 2.35
CA ARG A 158 -6.52 -25.56 2.74
C ARG A 158 -7.22 -25.84 4.08
N ALA A 159 -7.24 -24.87 4.98
CA ALA A 159 -7.95 -24.93 6.25
C ALA A 159 -9.44 -24.52 6.17
N GLY A 160 -9.97 -24.23 4.97
CA GLY A 160 -11.38 -23.85 4.77
C GLY A 160 -11.72 -22.41 5.24
N LEU A 161 -10.72 -21.55 5.43
CA LEU A 161 -10.86 -20.17 5.91
C LEU A 161 -10.88 -19.13 4.77
N GLU A 162 -11.38 -19.53 3.59
CA GLU A 162 -11.44 -18.70 2.37
C GLU A 162 -12.18 -17.37 2.58
N SER A 163 -13.15 -17.34 3.50
CA SER A 163 -13.97 -16.18 3.84
C SER A 163 -13.23 -15.04 4.54
N GLN A 164 -11.96 -15.23 4.92
CA GLN A 164 -11.21 -14.24 5.70
C GLN A 164 -10.33 -13.31 4.86
N PHE A 165 -10.05 -13.63 3.60
CA PHE A 165 -9.10 -12.87 2.76
C PHE A 165 -9.74 -12.15 1.57
N VAL A 166 -10.89 -12.60 1.08
CA VAL A 166 -11.63 -11.88 0.04
C VAL A 166 -12.85 -11.24 0.69
N LYS A 167 -12.77 -9.95 1.00
CA LYS A 167 -14.01 -9.16 1.08
C LYS A 167 -14.59 -9.15 -0.32
N GLY A 168 -15.72 -9.80 -0.53
CA GLY A 168 -16.50 -9.60 -1.75
C GLY A 168 -16.89 -8.12 -1.88
N ILE A 169 -17.26 -7.73 -3.09
CA ILE A 169 -17.66 -6.36 -3.40
C ILE A 169 -18.88 -6.02 -2.54
N GLU A 170 -18.88 -4.84 -1.90
CA GLU A 170 -20.03 -4.39 -1.10
C GLU A 170 -21.04 -3.70 -2.04
N GLY A 171 -22.32 -4.07 -1.96
CA GLY A 171 -23.35 -3.53 -2.83
C GLY A 171 -24.66 -4.30 -2.77
N HIS A 172 -25.57 -4.03 -3.70
CA HIS A 172 -26.79 -4.81 -3.87
C HIS A 172 -26.55 -5.96 -4.85
N CYS A 173 -26.98 -7.17 -4.48
CA CYS A 173 -26.97 -8.32 -5.37
C CYS A 173 -27.83 -8.04 -6.60
N GLU A 174 -27.29 -8.26 -7.80
CA GLU A 174 -28.01 -8.05 -9.06
C GLU A 174 -29.10 -9.11 -9.31
N ALA A 175 -29.06 -10.24 -8.60
CA ALA A 175 -30.07 -11.30 -8.69
C ALA A 175 -31.23 -11.12 -7.71
N CYS A 176 -30.96 -10.77 -6.45
CA CYS A 176 -31.99 -10.72 -5.40
C CYS A 176 -32.20 -9.33 -4.77
N GLY A 177 -31.39 -8.33 -5.13
CA GLY A 177 -31.49 -6.96 -4.63
C GLY A 177 -31.01 -6.76 -3.17
N VAL A 178 -30.68 -7.84 -2.46
CA VAL A 178 -30.22 -7.77 -1.07
C VAL A 178 -28.84 -7.14 -1.00
N TYR A 179 -28.66 -6.21 -0.06
CA TYR A 179 -27.36 -5.64 0.25
C TYR A 179 -26.45 -6.71 0.87
N SER A 180 -25.27 -6.88 0.30
CA SER A 180 -24.26 -7.82 0.79
C SER A 180 -22.91 -7.13 0.82
N THR A 181 -22.12 -7.43 1.86
CA THR A 181 -20.71 -7.02 1.95
C THR A 181 -19.77 -8.07 1.36
N ASN A 182 -20.31 -9.04 0.62
CA ASN A 182 -19.56 -10.17 0.10
C ASN A 182 -20.07 -10.62 -1.29
N LEU A 183 -20.32 -9.68 -2.19
CA LEU A 183 -20.72 -10.00 -3.57
C LEU A 183 -19.54 -10.56 -4.37
N VAL A 184 -19.85 -11.45 -5.30
CA VAL A 184 -18.89 -12.06 -6.23
C VAL A 184 -19.43 -12.00 -7.66
N TRP A 185 -18.52 -11.97 -8.64
CA TRP A 185 -18.91 -12.08 -10.04
C TRP A 185 -19.24 -13.55 -10.38
N ASP A 186 -20.45 -13.81 -10.86
CA ASP A 186 -20.90 -15.08 -11.42
C ASP A 186 -21.63 -14.83 -12.74
N ARG A 187 -21.15 -15.43 -13.85
CA ARG A 187 -21.72 -15.29 -15.21
C ARG A 187 -22.09 -13.83 -15.58
N ASN A 188 -21.16 -12.90 -15.33
CA ASN A 188 -21.31 -11.45 -15.55
C ASN A 188 -22.36 -10.74 -14.68
N LEU A 189 -22.80 -11.36 -13.59
CA LEU A 189 -23.63 -10.70 -12.57
C LEU A 189 -22.87 -10.61 -11.26
N LEU A 190 -23.06 -9.50 -10.55
CA LEU A 190 -22.56 -9.30 -9.21
C LEU A 190 -23.58 -9.84 -8.20
N VAL A 191 -23.33 -11.05 -7.69
CA VAL A 191 -24.31 -11.82 -6.89
C VAL A 191 -23.84 -12.08 -5.46
N CYS A 192 -24.79 -12.21 -4.53
CA CYS A 192 -24.49 -12.61 -3.15
C CYS A 192 -24.17 -14.11 -3.06
N PRO A 193 -23.60 -14.58 -1.92
CA PRO A 193 -23.27 -16.00 -1.73
C PRO A 193 -24.45 -16.95 -1.96
N ASP A 194 -25.67 -16.51 -1.64
CA ASP A 194 -26.89 -17.33 -1.78
C ASP A 194 -27.37 -17.45 -3.23
N CYS A 195 -27.03 -16.49 -4.10
CA CYS A 195 -27.42 -16.49 -5.51
C CYS A 195 -26.32 -17.05 -6.43
N ARG A 196 -25.15 -17.39 -5.89
CA ARG A 196 -24.03 -17.93 -6.65
C ARG A 196 -24.35 -19.35 -7.15
N GLY A 197 -24.20 -19.60 -8.45
CA GLY A 197 -24.44 -20.91 -9.05
C GLY A 197 -25.91 -21.30 -9.19
N GLY A 198 -26.83 -20.36 -8.92
CA GLY A 198 -28.29 -20.52 -9.11
C GLY A 198 -28.76 -20.34 -10.56
#